data_AF-A0A934AW70-F1
#
_entry.id   AF-A0A934AW70-F1
#
_cell.length_a   1.000
_cell.length_b   1.000
_cell.length_c   1.000
_cell.angle_alpha   90.00
_cell.angle_beta   90.00
_cell.angle_gamma   90.00
#
_symmetry.space_group_name_H-M   'P 1'
#
loop_
_entity.id
_entity.type
_entity.pdbx_description
1 polymer ?
#
loop_
_entity_poly.entity_id
_entity_poly.type
_entity_poly.pdbx_seq_one_letter_code
_entity_poly.pdbx_strand_id
1 'polypeptide(L)'
;RNNPQLCADIAPIIASFHDEKMLTAGVLWALGRIGKINDETIGYAIPIILPYLHSEDHTIRGYAAFALGNIGAIGAVPRLEQLVSDTGMATFYEDGELRRKTVGGVAQEALEQLRKT
;
A
#
# COMPACT_ATOMS: atom_id res chain seq x y z
N ARG A 1 -13.38 2.96 16.42
CA ARG A 1 -13.05 2.81 14.97
C ARG A 1 -11.59 2.43 14.73
N ASN A 2 -10.64 2.78 15.62
CA ASN A 2 -9.29 2.20 15.62
C ASN A 2 -9.15 1.25 16.81
N ASN A 3 -8.97 -0.04 16.57
CA ASN A 3 -8.66 -1.04 17.58
C ASN A 3 -7.45 -1.85 17.09
N PRO A 4 -6.22 -1.54 17.54
CA PRO A 4 -5.00 -2.19 17.07
C PRO A 4 -5.00 -3.72 17.24
N GLN A 5 -5.63 -4.23 18.30
CA GLN A 5 -5.73 -5.67 18.55
C GLN A 5 -6.55 -6.37 17.47
N LEU A 6 -7.66 -5.76 17.05
CA LEU A 6 -8.51 -6.27 15.98
C LEU A 6 -7.79 -6.25 14.62
N CYS A 7 -6.89 -5.28 14.41
CA CYS A 7 -6.08 -5.22 13.20
C CYS A 7 -5.10 -6.39 13.10
N ALA A 8 -4.48 -6.82 14.20
CA ALA A 8 -3.54 -7.95 14.22
C ALA A 8 -4.20 -9.28 13.83
N ASP A 9 -5.45 -9.52 14.28
CA ASP A 9 -6.16 -10.77 13.98
C ASP A 9 -6.73 -10.81 12.55
N ILE A 10 -7.17 -9.66 12.02
CA ILE A 10 -7.84 -9.59 10.73
C ILE A 10 -6.85 -9.39 9.57
N ALA A 11 -5.70 -8.76 9.79
CA ALA A 11 -4.74 -8.48 8.73
C ALA A 11 -4.29 -9.74 7.96
N PRO A 12 -4.02 -10.90 8.60
CA PRO A 12 -3.65 -12.11 7.88
C PRO A 12 -4.79 -12.64 6.99
N ILE A 13 -6.03 -12.54 7.48
CA ILE A 13 -7.23 -12.93 6.73
C ILE A 13 -7.43 -12.02 5.52
N ILE A 14 -7.23 -10.70 5.67
CA ILE A 14 -7.28 -9.77 4.53
C ILE A 14 -6.17 -10.09 3.53
N ALA A 15 -4.95 -10.31 4.02
CA ALA A 15 -3.80 -10.60 3.18
C ALA A 15 -3.99 -11.90 2.37
N SER A 16 -4.71 -12.91 2.88
CA SER A 16 -4.92 -14.17 2.16
C SER A 16 -5.76 -14.05 0.88
N PHE A 17 -6.42 -12.92 0.65
CA PHE A 17 -7.18 -12.65 -0.58
C PHE A 17 -6.39 -11.81 -1.60
N HIS A 18 -5.09 -11.64 -1.43
CA HIS A 18 -4.30 -10.73 -2.28
C HIS A 18 -4.32 -11.14 -3.77
N ASP A 19 -4.35 -12.44 -4.06
CA ASP A 19 -4.33 -13.00 -5.41
C ASP A 19 -5.73 -13.15 -6.03
N GLU A 20 -6.78 -12.91 -5.26
CA GLU A 20 -8.14 -12.80 -5.77
C GLU A 20 -8.28 -11.51 -6.59
N LYS A 21 -8.30 -11.62 -7.91
CA LYS A 21 -8.25 -10.49 -8.86
C LYS A 21 -9.27 -9.38 -8.56
N MET A 22 -10.48 -9.73 -8.11
CA MET A 22 -11.52 -8.76 -7.75
C MET A 22 -11.24 -8.02 -6.43
N LEU A 23 -10.43 -8.60 -5.55
CA LEU A 23 -10.17 -8.12 -4.21
C LEU A 23 -8.78 -7.50 -4.05
N THR A 24 -7.82 -7.81 -4.93
CA THR A 24 -6.42 -7.35 -4.84
C THR A 24 -6.30 -5.87 -4.51
N ALA A 25 -7.05 -5.01 -5.22
CA ALA A 25 -7.00 -3.57 -5.01
C ALA A 25 -7.45 -3.17 -3.58
N GLY A 26 -8.57 -3.74 -3.12
CA GLY A 26 -9.10 -3.51 -1.77
C GLY A 26 -8.18 -4.07 -0.69
N VAL A 27 -7.57 -5.23 -0.93
CA VAL A 27 -6.59 -5.86 -0.03
C VAL A 27 -5.38 -4.96 0.15
N LEU A 28 -4.75 -4.50 -0.93
CA LEU A 28 -3.59 -3.61 -0.87
C LEU A 28 -3.90 -2.30 -0.14
N TRP A 29 -5.06 -1.68 -0.44
CA TRP A 29 -5.50 -0.48 0.26
C TRP A 29 -5.70 -0.73 1.77
N ALA A 30 -6.34 -1.84 2.14
CA ALA A 30 -6.56 -2.20 3.53
C ALA A 30 -5.25 -2.45 4.28
N LEU A 31 -4.30 -3.20 3.70
CA LEU A 31 -3.00 -3.46 4.30
C LEU A 31 -2.21 -2.16 4.54
N GLY A 32 -2.24 -1.22 3.58
CA GLY A 32 -1.61 0.09 3.76
C GLY A 32 -2.24 0.90 4.89
N ARG A 33 -3.57 0.87 5.01
CA ARG A 33 -4.27 1.53 6.13
C ARG A 33 -3.95 0.90 7.48
N ILE A 34 -3.78 -0.42 7.52
CA ILE A 34 -3.40 -1.13 8.75
C ILE A 34 -1.95 -0.78 9.13
N GLY A 35 -1.02 -0.76 8.17
CA GLY A 35 0.37 -0.37 8.39
C GLY A 35 0.50 1.04 9.00
N LYS A 36 -0.33 1.98 8.55
CA LYS A 36 -0.38 3.34 9.12
C LYS A 36 -0.76 3.39 10.62
N ILE A 37 -1.47 2.37 11.12
CA ILE A 37 -1.92 2.28 12.53
C ILE A 37 -0.90 1.51 13.38
N ASN A 38 -0.33 0.42 12.85
CA ASN A 38 0.58 -0.46 13.56
C ASN A 38 1.52 -1.17 12.57
N ASP A 39 2.78 -0.75 12.53
CA ASP A 39 3.82 -1.25 11.63
C ASP A 39 4.39 -2.61 12.06
N GLU A 40 4.60 -2.84 13.36
CA GLU A 40 5.27 -4.05 13.88
C GLU A 40 4.55 -5.35 13.50
N THR A 41 3.22 -5.34 13.43
CA THR A 41 2.43 -6.58 13.23
C THR A 41 2.23 -6.96 11.76
N ILE A 42 2.52 -6.09 10.80
CA ILE A 42 2.16 -6.30 9.39
C ILE A 42 3.34 -6.45 8.43
N GLY A 43 4.57 -6.46 8.96
CA GLY A 43 5.79 -6.65 8.15
C GLY A 43 5.78 -7.94 7.30
N TYR A 44 5.06 -8.98 7.71
CA TYR A 44 4.89 -10.21 6.93
C TYR A 44 4.21 -9.98 5.56
N ALA A 45 3.47 -8.89 5.41
CA ALA A 45 2.78 -8.55 4.16
C ALA A 45 3.71 -7.92 3.12
N ILE A 46 4.90 -7.43 3.52
CA ILE A 46 5.89 -6.83 2.61
C ILE A 46 6.21 -7.74 1.41
N PRO A 47 6.62 -9.01 1.59
CA PRO A 47 6.90 -9.90 0.46
C PRO A 47 5.67 -10.20 -0.40
N ILE A 48 4.45 -10.13 0.16
CA ILE A 48 3.19 -10.28 -0.59
C ILE A 48 2.93 -9.06 -1.47
N ILE A 49 3.20 -7.86 -0.95
CA ILE A 49 2.87 -6.59 -1.62
C ILE A 49 3.93 -6.21 -2.67
N LEU A 50 5.21 -6.49 -2.42
CA LEU A 50 6.33 -6.07 -3.28
C LEU A 50 6.14 -6.38 -4.79
N PRO A 51 5.70 -7.59 -5.20
CA PRO A 51 5.48 -7.90 -6.61
C PRO A 51 4.50 -6.95 -7.31
N TYR A 52 3.50 -6.43 -6.59
CA TYR A 52 2.45 -5.59 -7.16
C TYR A 52 2.93 -4.20 -7.60
N LEU A 53 4.14 -3.76 -7.21
CA LEU A 53 4.79 -2.58 -7.80
C LEU A 53 5.12 -2.74 -9.30
N HIS A 54 5.03 -3.96 -9.84
CA HIS A 54 5.25 -4.29 -11.25
C HIS A 54 3.95 -4.59 -12.00
N SER A 55 2.79 -4.45 -11.35
CA SER A 55 1.50 -4.69 -12.00
C SER A 55 1.30 -3.81 -13.23
N GLU A 56 0.68 -4.34 -14.28
CA GLU A 56 0.26 -3.53 -15.44
C GLU A 56 -0.89 -2.58 -15.07
N ASP A 57 -1.74 -3.00 -14.14
CA ASP A 57 -2.82 -2.17 -13.59
C ASP A 57 -2.24 -1.07 -12.69
N HIS A 58 -2.47 0.19 -13.08
CA HIS A 58 -2.02 1.39 -12.38
C HIS A 58 -2.67 1.56 -11.01
N THR A 59 -3.90 1.10 -10.82
CA THR A 59 -4.58 1.11 -9.51
C THR A 59 -3.86 0.19 -8.54
N ILE A 60 -3.53 -1.02 -8.99
CA ILE A 60 -2.79 -2.01 -8.20
C ILE A 60 -1.39 -1.50 -7.85
N ARG A 61 -0.65 -0.94 -8.81
CA ARG A 61 0.67 -0.33 -8.53
C ARG A 61 0.57 0.80 -7.51
N GLY A 62 -0.40 1.70 -7.68
CA GLY A 62 -0.62 2.82 -6.78
C GLY A 62 -0.92 2.37 -5.36
N TYR A 63 -1.79 1.38 -5.19
CA TYR A 63 -2.09 0.82 -3.86
C TYR A 63 -0.93 0.04 -3.26
N ALA A 64 -0.13 -0.66 -4.06
CA ALA A 64 1.07 -1.32 -3.58
C ALA A 64 2.10 -0.30 -3.06
N ALA A 65 2.32 0.80 -3.80
CA ALA A 65 3.20 1.89 -3.38
C ALA A 65 2.70 2.54 -2.07
N PHE A 66 1.42 2.85 -2.00
CA PHE A 66 0.78 3.35 -0.78
C PHE A 66 0.96 2.40 0.41
N ALA A 67 0.74 1.10 0.21
CA ALA A 67 0.83 0.13 1.28
C ALA A 67 2.26 -0.01 1.81
N LEU A 68 3.25 -0.14 0.93
CA LEU A 68 4.65 -0.30 1.30
C LEU A 68 5.22 0.94 2.02
N GLY A 69 4.79 2.14 1.61
CA GLY A 69 5.14 3.37 2.33
C GLY A 69 4.62 3.38 3.76
N ASN A 70 3.34 3.07 3.96
CA ASN A 70 2.73 3.09 5.30
C ASN A 70 3.19 1.93 6.19
N ILE A 71 3.67 0.82 5.61
CA ILE A 71 4.21 -0.33 6.35
C ILE A 71 5.69 -0.11 6.73
N GLY A 72 6.38 0.87 6.14
CA GLY A 72 7.81 1.07 6.43
C GLY A 72 8.75 0.14 5.63
N ALA A 73 8.34 -0.32 4.44
CA ALA A 73 9.11 -1.28 3.66
C ALA A 73 10.32 -0.65 2.94
N ILE A 74 11.45 -0.47 3.66
CA ILE A 74 12.70 0.10 3.10
C ILE A 74 13.19 -0.63 1.84
N GLY A 75 12.98 -1.95 1.74
CA GLY A 75 13.34 -2.73 0.55
C GLY A 75 12.59 -2.32 -0.73
N ALA A 76 11.48 -1.57 -0.62
CA ALA A 76 10.72 -1.07 -1.75
C ALA A 76 11.31 0.19 -2.39
N VAL A 77 12.23 0.89 -1.70
CA VAL A 77 12.77 2.20 -2.12
C VAL A 77 13.23 2.21 -3.59
N PRO A 78 14.08 1.28 -4.07
CA PRO A 78 14.58 1.34 -5.45
C PRO A 78 13.47 1.30 -6.50
N ARG A 79 12.41 0.52 -6.22
CA ARG A 79 11.27 0.40 -7.15
C ARG A 79 10.34 1.60 -7.06
N LEU A 80 10.12 2.13 -5.86
CA LEU A 80 9.33 3.36 -5.66
C LEU A 80 9.97 4.56 -6.37
N GLU A 81 11.30 4.69 -6.35
CA GLU A 81 12.01 5.74 -7.09
C GLU A 81 11.76 5.68 -8.59
N GLN A 82 11.72 4.48 -9.18
CA GLN A 82 11.39 4.29 -10.60
C GLN A 82 9.93 4.64 -10.92
N LEU A 83 9.03 4.54 -9.94
CA LEU A 83 7.61 4.83 -10.13
C LEU A 83 7.27 6.33 -10.02
N VAL A 84 8.20 7.20 -9.57
CA VAL A 84 7.94 8.64 -9.40
C VAL A 84 7.47 9.32 -10.70
N SER A 85 7.89 8.83 -11.87
CA SER A 85 7.45 9.32 -13.18
C SER A 85 6.20 8.63 -13.75
N ASP A 86 5.59 7.70 -13.02
CA ASP A 86 4.41 6.95 -13.46
C ASP A 86 3.14 7.82 -13.39
N THR A 87 2.54 8.07 -14.54
CA THR A 87 1.35 8.92 -14.70
C THR A 87 0.03 8.14 -14.61
N GLY A 88 0.08 6.83 -14.40
CA GLY A 88 -1.10 6.00 -14.16
C GLY A 88 -1.90 6.53 -12.98
N MET A 89 -3.23 6.47 -13.06
CA MET A 89 -4.09 7.09 -12.05
C MET A 89 -4.68 6.03 -11.11
N ALA A 90 -4.71 6.35 -9.82
CA ALA A 90 -5.42 5.59 -8.81
C ALA A 90 -6.31 6.53 -8.00
N THR A 91 -7.48 6.05 -7.59
CA THR A 91 -8.43 6.80 -6.77
C THR A 91 -8.35 6.31 -5.34
N PHE A 92 -8.07 7.20 -4.40
CA PHE A 92 -8.01 6.90 -2.98
C PHE A 92 -9.22 7.48 -2.27
N TYR A 93 -9.74 6.78 -1.27
CA TYR A 93 -10.72 7.34 -0.35
C TYR A 93 -10.00 7.80 0.92
N GLU A 94 -9.91 9.12 1.10
CA GLU A 94 -9.20 9.78 2.18
C GLU A 94 -10.11 10.84 2.82
N ASP A 95 -10.25 10.83 4.14
CA ASP A 95 -10.98 11.84 4.91
C ASP A 95 -12.42 12.14 4.41
N GLY A 96 -13.10 11.14 3.86
CA GLY A 96 -14.47 11.28 3.36
C GLY A 96 -14.56 11.61 1.88
N GLU A 97 -13.45 11.85 1.20
CA GLU A 97 -13.39 12.29 -0.19
C GLU A 97 -12.67 11.30 -1.09
N LEU A 98 -13.08 11.24 -2.35
CA LEU A 98 -12.34 10.55 -3.40
C LEU A 98 -11.27 11.47 -3.96
N ARG A 99 -10.01 11.08 -3.84
CA ARG A 99 -8.86 11.80 -4.38
C ARG A 99 -8.21 10.98 -5.48
N ARG A 100 -8.06 11.60 -6.65
CA ARG A 100 -7.36 10.99 -7.78
C ARG A 100 -5.89 11.41 -7.72
N LYS A 101 -4.98 10.43 -7.72
CA LYS A 101 -3.53 10.65 -7.61
C LYS A 101 -2.82 9.86 -8.71
N THR A 102 -1.69 10.38 -9.18
CA THR A 102 -0.79 9.59 -10.04
C THR A 102 -0.07 8.54 -9.19
N VAL A 103 0.27 7.39 -9.78
CA VAL A 103 1.13 6.39 -9.14
C VAL A 103 2.44 7.04 -8.70
N GLY A 104 3.03 7.92 -9.50
CA GLY A 104 4.23 8.66 -9.15
C GLY A 104 4.08 9.59 -7.95
N GLY A 105 2.94 10.27 -7.82
CA GLY A 105 2.65 11.08 -6.64
C GLY A 105 2.54 10.22 -5.37
N VAL A 106 1.89 9.06 -5.47
CA VAL A 106 1.80 8.10 -4.35
C VAL A 106 3.17 7.49 -4.02
N ALA A 107 3.99 7.18 -5.02
CA ALA A 107 5.34 6.68 -4.82
C ALA A 107 6.22 7.70 -4.13
N GLN A 108 6.10 8.98 -4.47
CA GLN A 108 6.80 10.07 -3.79
C GLN A 108 6.40 10.20 -2.32
N GLU A 109 5.10 10.16 -2.03
CA GLU A 109 4.60 10.15 -0.64
C GLU A 109 5.10 8.94 0.15
N ALA A 110 5.13 7.75 -0.48
CA ALA A 110 5.66 6.55 0.14
C ALA A 110 7.16 6.71 0.48
N LEU A 111 7.96 7.23 -0.46
CA LEU A 111 9.38 7.53 -0.21
C LEU A 111 9.57 8.54 0.93
N GLU A 112 8.71 9.56 1.03
CA GLU A 112 8.74 10.53 2.13
C GLU A 112 8.41 9.90 3.48
N GLN A 113 7.51 8.91 3.52
CA GLN A 113 7.22 8.15 4.73
C GLN A 113 8.41 7.29 5.15
N LEU A 114 9.02 6.57 4.20
CA LEU A 114 10.18 5.69 4.45
C LEU A 114 11.43 6.44 4.92
N ARG A 115 11.52 7.75 4.69
CA ARG A 115 12.62 8.59 5.23
C ARG A 115 12.43 8.97 6.70
N LYS A 116 11.23 8.80 7.25
CA LYS A 116 10.87 9.16 8.64
C LYS A 116 10.86 7.96 9.58
N THR A 117 10.86 6.76 9.03
CA THR A 117 10.99 5.47 9.73
C THR A 117 12.44 5.20 10.08
#